data_AF-A0AAD6BI64-F1
#
_entry.id   AF-A0AAD6BI64-F1
#
_cell.length_a   1.000
_cell.length_b   1.000
_cell.length_c   1.000
_cell.angle_alpha   90.00
_cell.angle_beta   90.00
_cell.angle_gamma   90.00
#
_symmetry.space_group_name_H-M   'P 1'
#
loop_
_entity.id
_entity.type
_entity.pdbx_description
1 polymer ?
#
loop_
_entity_poly.entity_id
_entity_poly.type
_entity_poly.pdbx_seq_one_letter_code
_entity_poly.pdbx_strand_id
1 'polypeptide(L)'
;MGISLTLTITRTDSSTNHLSHSTQLLVWPEKSPEEVIVVTITPDYPGSRHTGLVSGLKKFNWYFGSTLCFTTPGDGPRSSPILLQTHEDTPGPVRHLSFTAILDTSLRVSWAEPEDKNGIITGYVLWWEVPGVESGRVERTLSNSTLQHQLTGLTSTTLYTLQVAALTTAGRGVVTPSTISTGVPPELPGSPSNLVISNISPRTATLRFRPGSDGKTGISQWIVEGQVVKDDRKEDIWTVVYQKDNQPDADSVEIPDLSPFTKYRFRMRQANIVGSSNISAPSRLIQTLQDAPDSHPSNLTLLSATQTSLRFNWKVLKHTQEQIHTFP
;
A
#
# COMPACT_ATOMS: atom_id res chain seq x y z
N MET A 1 29.88 22.82 4.41
CA MET A 1 30.66 23.77 5.23
C MET A 1 30.62 23.24 6.66
N GLY A 2 31.76 23.15 7.35
CA GLY A 2 31.78 22.66 8.74
C GLY A 2 31.03 23.62 9.66
N ILE A 3 30.11 23.11 10.48
CA ILE A 3 29.44 23.91 11.51
C ILE A 3 30.47 24.23 12.58
N SER A 4 30.52 25.49 12.98
CA SER A 4 31.49 25.98 13.94
C SER A 4 30.78 26.64 15.13
N LEU A 5 31.29 26.39 16.33
CA LEU A 5 30.79 27.00 17.56
C LEU A 5 31.80 28.05 18.03
N THR A 6 31.32 29.29 18.19
CA THR A 6 32.13 30.41 18.67
C THR A 6 31.76 30.70 20.12
N LEU A 7 32.68 30.43 21.05
CA LEU A 7 32.52 30.86 22.44
C LEU A 7 33.23 32.20 22.64
N THR A 8 32.53 33.16 23.25
CA THR A 8 33.11 34.44 23.67
C THR A 8 33.36 34.41 25.17
N ILE A 9 34.57 34.77 25.58
CA ILE A 9 34.97 34.92 26.98
C ILE A 9 35.34 36.38 27.21
N THR A 10 34.79 37.01 28.25
CA THR A 10 35.17 38.39 28.64
C THR A 10 35.88 38.34 29.99
N ARG A 11 37.12 38.84 30.02
CA ARG A 11 37.94 38.99 31.22
C ARG A 11 37.40 40.17 32.03
N THR A 12 37.02 39.92 33.28
CA THR A 12 36.47 40.93 34.20
C THR A 12 37.49 41.50 35.19
N ASP A 13 38.75 41.02 35.18
CA ASP A 13 39.77 41.46 36.15
C ASP A 13 40.80 42.46 35.57
N SER A 14 41.08 43.48 36.39
CA SER A 14 41.92 44.66 36.14
C SER A 14 43.36 44.51 36.67
N SER A 15 43.75 43.34 37.17
CA SER A 15 45.11 43.11 37.66
C SER A 15 46.13 42.99 36.51
N THR A 16 47.23 43.75 36.63
CA THR A 16 48.25 44.03 35.61
C THR A 16 49.47 43.10 35.64
N ASN A 17 49.32 41.84 36.05
CA ASN A 17 50.44 40.90 36.01
C ASN A 17 50.49 40.13 34.68
N HIS A 18 51.58 40.37 33.94
CA HIS A 18 51.95 39.79 32.65
C HIS A 18 52.29 38.29 32.71
N LEU A 19 51.38 37.46 33.20
CA LEU A 19 51.44 36.02 32.96
C LEU A 19 50.58 35.72 31.74
N SER A 20 51.24 35.21 30.69
CA SER A 20 50.61 34.74 29.46
C SER A 20 49.80 33.48 29.74
N HIS A 21 48.65 33.64 30.38
CA HIS A 21 47.73 32.53 30.63
C HIS A 21 47.06 32.16 29.31
N SER A 22 47.44 31.01 28.76
CA SER A 22 46.74 30.42 27.63
C SER A 22 45.45 29.79 28.14
N THR A 23 44.37 29.89 27.36
CA THR A 23 43.06 29.32 27.71
C THR A 23 42.81 28.10 26.83
N GLN A 24 42.28 27.03 27.41
CA GLN A 24 41.75 25.90 26.66
C GLN A 24 40.22 25.94 26.66
N LEU A 25 39.65 25.68 25.50
CA LEU A 25 38.23 25.40 25.31
C LEU A 25 38.07 23.89 25.12
N LEU A 26 37.28 23.28 26.00
CA LEU A 26 36.97 21.86 25.98
C LEU A 26 35.51 21.70 25.54
N VAL A 27 35.27 20.88 24.53
CA VAL A 27 33.92 20.56 24.03
C VAL A 27 33.78 19.05 23.92
N TRP A 28 32.71 18.47 24.45
CA TRP A 28 32.44 17.03 24.36
C TRP A 28 30.96 16.74 24.10
N PRO A 29 30.63 15.68 23.36
CA PRO A 29 29.24 15.29 23.14
C PRO A 29 28.52 14.98 24.46
N GLU A 30 27.24 15.36 24.57
CA GLU A 30 26.43 15.07 25.75
C GLU A 30 26.37 13.56 26.08
N LYS A 31 26.31 12.73 25.04
CA LYS A 31 26.16 11.26 25.15
C LYS A 31 27.49 10.49 25.22
N SER A 32 28.61 11.17 24.96
CA SER A 32 29.95 10.56 24.88
C SER A 32 30.97 11.50 25.53
N PRO A 33 30.91 11.69 26.87
CA PRO A 33 31.75 12.66 27.58
C PRO A 33 33.25 12.37 27.53
N GLU A 34 33.64 11.16 27.13
CA GLU A 34 35.01 10.75 26.86
C GLU A 34 35.61 11.37 25.57
N GLU A 35 34.79 11.75 24.60
CA GLU A 35 35.24 12.33 23.31
C GLU A 35 35.49 13.84 23.44
N VAL A 36 36.48 14.23 24.24
CA VAL A 36 36.79 15.64 24.50
C VAL A 36 37.65 16.24 23.38
N ILE A 37 37.12 17.29 22.75
CA ILE A 37 37.83 18.14 21.80
C ILE A 37 38.43 19.32 22.55
N VAL A 38 39.75 19.50 22.46
CA VAL A 38 40.47 20.60 23.12
C VAL A 38 41.00 21.58 22.08
N VAL A 39 40.59 22.84 22.19
CA VAL A 39 41.10 23.94 21.37
C VAL A 39 41.88 24.90 22.25
N THR A 40 43.17 25.08 21.95
CA THR A 40 44.01 26.05 22.65
C THR A 40 43.80 27.43 22.03
N ILE A 41 43.38 28.39 22.86
CA ILE A 41 43.18 29.78 22.47
C ILE A 41 44.38 30.58 22.98
N THR A 42 45.20 31.06 22.06
CA THR A 42 46.26 32.02 22.39
C THR A 42 45.67 33.41 22.52
N PRO A 43 45.95 34.15 23.61
CA PRO A 43 45.43 35.49 23.80
C PRO A 43 45.97 36.45 22.73
N ASP A 44 45.07 37.22 22.10
CA ASP A 44 45.44 38.36 21.26
C ASP A 44 45.55 39.60 22.17
N TYR A 45 46.73 40.21 22.18
CA TYR A 45 47.21 41.05 23.29
C TYR A 45 46.71 42.51 23.39
N PRO A 46 45.65 42.98 22.71
CA PRO A 46 45.01 44.23 23.09
C PRO A 46 43.59 44.10 23.66
N GLY A 47 43.01 42.89 23.78
CA GLY A 47 41.60 42.71 24.16
C GLY A 47 41.38 41.94 25.46
N SER A 48 40.43 42.38 26.29
CA SER A 48 39.86 41.60 27.41
C SER A 48 38.92 40.48 26.95
N ARG A 49 38.75 40.27 25.64
CA ARG A 49 37.82 39.27 25.09
C ARG A 49 38.59 38.21 24.30
N HIS A 50 38.40 36.95 24.65
CA HIS A 50 38.96 35.81 23.92
C HIS A 50 37.85 35.02 23.20
N THR A 51 38.10 34.61 21.96
CA THR A 51 37.17 33.82 21.16
C THR A 51 37.85 32.58 20.61
N GLY A 52 37.22 31.42 20.80
CA GLY A 52 37.66 30.15 20.24
C GLY A 52 36.62 29.60 19.26
N LEU A 53 37.11 28.97 18.19
CA LEU A 53 36.28 28.28 17.20
C LEU A 53 36.50 26.78 17.30
N VAL A 54 35.44 26.03 17.57
CA VAL A 54 35.47 24.56 17.49
C VAL A 54 34.75 24.14 16.22
N SER A 55 35.44 23.41 15.34
CA SER A 55 34.92 22.92 14.06
C SER A 55 34.91 21.39 14.02
N GLY A 56 34.22 20.80 13.03
CA GLY A 56 34.14 19.35 12.87
C GLY A 56 33.15 18.66 13.82
N LEU A 57 32.26 19.43 14.45
CA LEU A 57 31.22 18.90 15.33
C LEU A 57 30.10 18.25 14.52
N LYS A 58 29.46 17.23 15.10
CA LYS A 58 28.28 16.58 14.52
C LYS A 58 27.13 17.58 14.43
N LYS A 59 26.39 17.52 13.32
CA LYS A 59 25.27 18.41 13.03
C LYS A 59 24.08 18.06 13.91
N PHE A 60 23.30 19.07 14.31
CA PHE A 60 22.13 18.93 15.18
C PHE A 60 22.33 18.02 16.41
N ASN A 61 23.49 18.14 17.07
CA ASN A 61 23.87 17.30 18.20
C ASN A 61 24.18 18.16 19.43
N TRP A 62 23.88 17.63 20.62
CA TRP A 62 24.13 18.29 21.90
C TRP A 62 25.55 18.08 22.39
N TYR A 63 26.14 19.14 22.93
CA TYR A 63 27.49 19.21 23.44
C TYR A 63 27.53 19.97 24.76
N PHE A 64 28.50 19.64 25.59
CA PHE A 64 28.93 20.50 26.68
C PHE A 64 30.19 21.27 26.29
N GLY A 65 30.27 22.52 26.73
CA GLY A 65 31.46 23.36 26.60
C GLY A 65 31.94 23.84 27.96
N SER A 66 33.24 23.73 28.22
CA SER A 66 33.90 24.26 29.42
C SER A 66 35.26 24.86 29.05
N THR A 67 35.76 25.74 29.91
CA THR A 67 37.03 26.43 29.71
C THR A 67 37.92 26.28 30.93
N LEU A 68 39.23 26.28 30.71
CA LEU A 68 40.21 26.34 31.80
C LEU A 68 41.40 27.20 31.36
N CYS A 69 42.10 27.79 32.33
CA CYS A 69 43.40 28.41 32.10
C CYS A 69 44.50 27.39 32.39
N PHE A 70 45.61 27.41 31.66
CA PHE A 70 46.76 26.56 31.94
C PHE A 70 48.07 27.34 31.91
N THR A 71 49.06 26.82 32.62
CA THR A 71 50.42 27.37 32.72
C THR A 71 51.44 26.23 32.61
N THR A 72 52.74 26.54 32.60
CA THR A 72 53.80 25.49 32.55
C THR A 72 53.67 24.43 33.64
N PRO A 73 53.29 24.77 34.89
CA PRO A 73 53.02 23.76 35.93
C PRO A 73 51.79 22.86 35.71
N GLY A 74 50.85 23.24 34.83
CA GLY A 74 49.67 22.43 34.52
C GLY A 74 48.36 23.21 34.33
N ASP A 75 47.26 22.44 34.29
CA ASP A 75 45.90 22.93 34.08
C ASP A 75 45.28 23.47 35.38
N GLY A 76 44.63 24.63 35.28
CA GLY A 76 43.77 25.17 36.32
C GLY A 76 42.38 24.50 36.36
N PRO A 77 41.51 24.91 37.29
CA PRO A 77 40.17 24.36 37.39
C PRO A 77 39.33 24.67 36.14
N ARG A 78 38.47 23.71 35.78
CA ARG A 78 37.46 23.88 34.73
C ARG A 78 36.33 24.80 35.20
N SER A 79 35.81 25.62 34.30
CA SER A 79 34.56 26.35 34.50
C SER A 79 33.36 25.40 34.48
N SER A 80 32.24 25.84 35.05
CA SER A 80 30.97 25.10 34.97
C SER A 80 30.59 24.89 33.50
N PRO A 81 30.28 23.64 33.08
CA PRO A 81 29.96 23.37 31.69
C PRO A 81 28.64 24.03 31.29
N ILE A 82 28.58 24.52 30.07
CA ILE A 82 27.35 24.99 29.42
C ILE A 82 26.88 23.95 28.41
N LEU A 83 25.55 23.75 28.32
CA LEU A 83 24.93 22.87 27.32
C LEU A 83 24.60 23.69 26.06
N LEU A 84 24.96 23.17 24.89
CA LEU A 84 24.76 23.81 23.60
C LEU A 84 24.44 22.77 22.52
N GLN A 85 23.70 23.18 21.49
CA GLN A 85 23.36 22.35 20.33
C GLN A 85 23.93 22.98 19.06
N THR A 86 24.49 22.16 18.17
CA THR A 86 24.80 22.60 16.81
C THR A 86 23.51 22.84 16.02
N HIS A 87 23.53 23.80 15.09
CA HIS A 87 22.38 24.11 14.25
C HIS A 87 22.00 22.95 13.31
N GLU A 88 20.77 23.01 12.80
CA GLU A 88 20.32 22.13 11.71
C GLU A 88 21.13 22.37 10.44
N ASP A 89 21.18 21.34 9.62
CA ASP A 89 21.66 21.37 8.25
C ASP A 89 20.72 20.51 7.39
N THR A 90 20.96 20.53 6.10
CA THR A 90 20.30 19.69 5.11
C THR A 90 20.47 18.19 5.43
N PRO A 91 19.40 17.37 5.30
CA PRO A 91 19.48 15.94 5.52
C PRO A 91 20.39 15.19 4.53
N GLY A 92 20.84 14.01 4.95
CA GLY A 92 21.38 12.98 4.06
C GLY A 92 20.32 12.34 3.14
N PRO A 93 20.71 11.36 2.31
CA PRO A 93 19.79 10.66 1.42
C PRO A 93 18.79 9.81 2.21
N VAL A 94 17.58 9.62 1.65
CA VAL A 94 16.60 8.70 2.22
C VAL A 94 17.06 7.25 2.06
N ARG A 95 16.57 6.36 2.90
CA ARG A 95 16.93 4.93 2.87
C ARG A 95 15.82 4.10 2.25
N HIS A 96 16.13 2.86 1.84
CA HIS A 96 15.16 1.85 1.40
C HIS A 96 14.15 2.32 0.33
N LEU A 97 14.61 3.14 -0.63
CA LEU A 97 13.79 3.58 -1.74
C LEU A 97 13.33 2.37 -2.56
N SER A 98 12.02 2.21 -2.72
CA SER A 98 11.39 1.03 -3.32
C SER A 98 10.11 1.39 -4.05
N PHE A 99 9.72 0.53 -5.00
CA PHE A 99 8.54 0.71 -5.83
C PHE A 99 7.61 -0.50 -5.71
N THR A 100 6.31 -0.23 -5.56
CA THR A 100 5.25 -1.24 -5.49
C THR A 100 4.04 -0.78 -6.30
N ALA A 101 3.04 -1.65 -6.49
CA ALA A 101 1.83 -1.34 -7.24
C ALA A 101 2.12 -0.66 -8.59
N ILE A 102 3.09 -1.21 -9.34
CA ILE A 102 3.53 -0.68 -10.63
C ILE A 102 2.47 -1.03 -11.66
N LEU A 103 1.64 -0.05 -12.00
CA LEU A 103 0.61 -0.11 -13.02
C LEU A 103 1.06 0.64 -14.28
N ASP A 104 0.21 0.67 -15.29
CA ASP A 104 0.47 1.36 -16.55
C ASP A 104 0.59 2.87 -16.42
N THR A 105 -0.23 3.49 -15.58
CA THR A 105 -0.35 4.95 -15.44
C THR A 105 -0.06 5.44 -14.03
N SER A 106 0.29 4.53 -13.13
CA SER A 106 0.58 4.86 -11.74
C SER A 106 1.56 3.87 -11.10
N LEU A 107 2.28 4.32 -10.08
CA LEU A 107 3.12 3.46 -9.26
C LEU A 107 3.21 4.02 -7.85
N ARG A 108 3.53 3.17 -6.87
CA ARG A 108 3.78 3.59 -5.50
C ARG A 108 5.27 3.62 -5.24
N VAL A 109 5.76 4.74 -4.71
CA VAL A 109 7.12 4.87 -4.22
C VAL A 109 7.10 4.94 -2.70
N SER A 110 8.04 4.27 -2.04
CA SER A 110 8.22 4.23 -0.59
C SER A 110 9.68 4.35 -0.20
N TRP A 111 9.95 4.98 0.93
CA TRP A 111 11.30 5.19 1.48
C TRP A 111 11.26 5.21 3.01
N ALA A 112 12.44 5.19 3.61
CA ALA A 112 12.66 5.38 5.04
C ALA A 112 13.43 6.68 5.29
N GLU A 113 13.31 7.22 6.51
CA GLU A 113 14.03 8.41 6.94
C GLU A 113 15.55 8.29 6.72
N PRO A 114 16.23 9.41 6.37
CA PRO A 114 17.69 9.44 6.32
C PRO A 114 18.33 8.97 7.62
N GLU A 115 19.50 8.34 7.51
CA GLU A 115 20.33 8.04 8.68
C GLU A 115 20.87 9.35 9.29
N ASP A 116 21.50 10.18 8.46
CA ASP A 116 21.96 11.50 8.83
C ASP A 116 20.86 12.55 8.64
N LYS A 117 19.94 12.65 9.61
CA LYS A 117 18.84 13.65 9.53
C LYS A 117 19.34 15.09 9.56
N ASN A 118 20.43 15.35 10.28
CA ASN A 118 21.04 16.67 10.48
C ASN A 118 20.07 17.77 10.96
N GLY A 119 18.91 17.41 11.52
CA GLY A 119 17.86 18.35 11.92
C GLY A 119 16.53 17.63 12.13
N ILE A 120 15.47 18.40 12.38
CA ILE A 120 14.10 17.88 12.42
C ILE A 120 13.56 17.78 10.99
N ILE A 121 13.14 16.59 10.57
CA ILE A 121 12.54 16.40 9.26
C ILE A 121 11.18 17.11 9.20
N THR A 122 11.05 18.06 8.28
CA THR A 122 9.83 18.85 8.04
C THR A 122 9.01 18.33 6.86
N GLY A 123 9.62 17.56 5.95
CA GLY A 123 8.94 16.99 4.80
C GLY A 123 9.84 16.21 3.86
N TYR A 124 9.29 15.81 2.72
CA TYR A 124 10.00 15.16 1.62
C TYR A 124 9.64 15.81 0.30
N VAL A 125 10.59 15.89 -0.62
CA VAL A 125 10.38 16.33 -1.99
C VAL A 125 10.63 15.18 -2.94
N LEU A 126 9.62 14.89 -3.75
CA LEU A 126 9.66 13.88 -4.81
C LEU A 126 9.74 14.60 -6.15
N TRP A 127 10.64 14.13 -6.99
CA TRP A 127 10.81 14.57 -8.37
C TRP A 127 10.73 13.38 -9.29
N TRP A 128 10.03 13.51 -10.42
CA TRP A 128 10.09 12.50 -11.46
C TRP A 128 9.93 13.11 -12.85
N GLU A 129 10.59 12.49 -13.82
CA GLU A 129 10.60 12.93 -15.22
C GLU A 129 10.90 11.75 -16.14
N VAL A 130 10.55 11.91 -17.42
CA VAL A 130 11.06 11.04 -18.48
C VAL A 130 12.47 11.54 -18.84
N PRO A 131 13.50 10.68 -18.84
CA PRO A 131 14.87 11.09 -19.16
C PRO A 131 14.94 11.85 -20.48
N GLY A 132 15.55 13.05 -20.47
CA GLY A 132 15.72 13.89 -21.66
C GLY A 132 14.50 14.76 -22.02
N VAL A 133 13.42 14.74 -21.22
CA VAL A 133 12.23 15.57 -21.43
C VAL A 133 12.05 16.55 -20.27
N GLU A 134 12.77 17.68 -20.30
CA GLU A 134 12.78 18.65 -19.19
C GLU A 134 11.39 19.25 -18.90
N SER A 135 10.57 19.50 -19.93
CA SER A 135 9.20 20.01 -19.77
C SER A 135 8.25 19.05 -19.07
N GLY A 136 8.63 17.77 -18.92
CA GLY A 136 7.83 16.72 -18.28
C GLY A 136 8.14 16.52 -16.79
N ARG A 137 9.03 17.33 -16.21
CA ARG A 137 9.43 17.19 -14.82
C ARG A 137 8.33 17.61 -13.86
N VAL A 138 8.00 16.74 -12.94
CA VAL A 138 6.99 16.99 -11.90
C VAL A 138 7.65 16.98 -10.52
N GLU A 139 7.27 17.94 -9.69
CA GLU A 139 7.68 18.04 -8.30
C GLU A 139 6.47 17.96 -7.36
N ARG A 140 6.67 17.29 -6.22
CA ARG A 140 5.72 17.23 -5.12
C ARG A 140 6.44 17.34 -3.78
N THR A 141 5.95 18.23 -2.92
CA THR A 141 6.37 18.31 -1.51
C THR A 141 5.34 17.63 -0.62
N LEU A 142 5.80 16.79 0.29
CA LEU A 142 5.01 15.96 1.19
C LEU A 142 5.36 16.28 2.65
N SER A 143 4.44 15.98 3.57
CA SER A 143 4.66 16.16 5.01
C SER A 143 5.73 15.19 5.56
N ASN A 144 6.29 15.51 6.72
CA ASN A 144 7.27 14.68 7.41
C ASN A 144 6.76 13.28 7.81
N SER A 145 5.46 13.11 8.01
CA SER A 145 4.85 11.82 8.33
C SER A 145 4.67 10.91 7.10
N THR A 146 4.89 11.43 5.89
CA THR A 146 4.66 10.70 4.64
C THR A 146 5.93 9.96 4.21
N LEU A 147 5.90 8.62 4.25
CA LEU A 147 7.00 7.74 3.83
C LEU A 147 6.69 6.93 2.55
N GLN A 148 5.52 7.16 1.96
CA GLN A 148 5.11 6.58 0.69
C GLN A 148 4.18 7.53 -0.07
N HIS A 149 4.21 7.47 -1.39
CA HIS A 149 3.35 8.28 -2.25
C HIS A 149 2.95 7.51 -3.52
N GLN A 150 1.71 7.68 -3.96
CA GLN A 150 1.24 7.14 -5.24
C GLN A 150 1.46 8.20 -6.33
N LEU A 151 2.30 7.89 -7.31
CA LEU A 151 2.42 8.68 -8.54
C LEU A 151 1.29 8.26 -9.48
N THR A 152 0.64 9.22 -10.11
CA THR A 152 -0.49 9.02 -11.03
C THR A 152 -0.33 9.88 -12.27
N GLY A 153 -0.98 9.50 -13.37
CA GLY A 153 -0.90 10.25 -14.63
C GLY A 153 0.42 10.03 -15.37
N LEU A 154 1.05 8.87 -15.14
CA LEU A 154 2.24 8.44 -15.86
C LEU A 154 1.84 7.88 -17.23
N THR A 155 2.78 7.87 -18.17
CA THR A 155 2.63 7.23 -19.46
C THR A 155 3.01 5.74 -19.34
N SER A 156 2.24 4.87 -19.97
CA SER A 156 2.49 3.42 -19.95
C SER A 156 3.79 3.03 -20.65
N THR A 157 4.36 1.90 -20.25
CA THR A 157 5.60 1.34 -20.82
C THR A 157 6.74 2.37 -20.96
N THR A 158 6.82 3.32 -20.04
CA THR A 158 7.74 4.46 -20.10
C THR A 158 8.70 4.43 -18.92
N LEU A 159 9.99 4.66 -19.20
CA LEU A 159 11.04 4.77 -18.18
C LEU A 159 11.01 6.16 -17.53
N TYR A 160 10.94 6.20 -16.20
CA TYR A 160 11.03 7.41 -15.41
C TYR A 160 12.30 7.42 -14.57
N THR A 161 12.92 8.59 -14.45
CA THR A 161 13.88 8.89 -13.38
C THR A 161 13.12 9.52 -12.24
N LEU A 162 13.27 8.98 -11.03
CA LEU A 162 12.66 9.46 -9.80
C LEU A 162 13.73 9.82 -8.77
N GLN A 163 13.51 10.89 -8.03
CA GLN A 163 14.41 11.34 -6.96
C GLN A 163 13.60 11.72 -5.71
N VAL A 164 14.08 11.30 -4.54
CA VAL A 164 13.49 11.67 -3.25
C VAL A 164 14.54 12.36 -2.39
N ALA A 165 14.17 13.46 -1.73
CA ALA A 165 15.01 14.14 -0.74
C ALA A 165 14.18 14.50 0.49
N ALA A 166 14.79 14.43 1.68
CA ALA A 166 14.17 14.94 2.90
C ALA A 166 14.43 16.45 3.07
N LEU A 167 13.57 17.11 3.85
CA LEU A 167 13.66 18.54 4.16
C LEU A 167 13.87 18.75 5.66
N THR A 168 14.70 19.72 6.04
CA THR A 168 14.76 20.33 7.37
C THR A 168 14.47 21.82 7.26
N THR A 169 14.54 22.57 8.37
CA THR A 169 14.43 24.04 8.32
C THR A 169 15.63 24.69 7.61
N ALA A 170 16.77 24.00 7.56
CA ALA A 170 17.96 24.41 6.80
C ALA A 170 17.82 24.19 5.28
N GLY A 171 16.84 23.39 4.85
CA GLY A 171 16.49 23.22 3.44
C GLY A 171 16.50 21.76 2.97
N ARG A 172 16.67 21.59 1.66
CA ARG A 172 16.59 20.30 0.97
C ARG A 172 17.87 19.49 1.12
N GLY A 173 17.71 18.23 1.52
CA GLY A 173 18.77 17.25 1.65
C GLY A 173 19.27 16.66 0.34
N VAL A 174 20.18 15.71 0.47
CA VAL A 174 20.77 14.94 -0.64
C VAL A 174 19.69 14.12 -1.33
N VAL A 175 19.68 14.15 -2.67
CA VAL A 175 18.73 13.38 -3.48
C VAL A 175 19.11 11.92 -3.55
N THR A 176 18.09 11.04 -3.49
CA THR A 176 18.23 9.60 -3.72
C THR A 176 17.59 9.26 -5.07
N PRO A 177 18.38 9.07 -6.14
CA PRO A 177 17.85 8.78 -7.47
C PRO A 177 17.54 7.28 -7.65
N SER A 178 16.54 6.99 -8.48
CA SER A 178 16.26 5.65 -9.01
C SER A 178 15.56 5.76 -10.36
N THR A 179 15.63 4.71 -11.16
CA THR A 179 14.86 4.59 -12.40
C THR A 179 13.83 3.46 -12.28
N ILE A 180 12.68 3.64 -12.93
CA ILE A 180 11.60 2.65 -12.93
C ILE A 180 10.75 2.79 -14.19
N SER A 181 10.34 1.67 -14.79
CA SER A 181 9.41 1.66 -15.91
C SER A 181 7.99 1.38 -15.43
N THR A 182 7.01 2.11 -15.98
CA THR A 182 5.60 1.80 -15.79
C THR A 182 5.21 0.49 -16.49
N GLY A 183 4.11 -0.10 -16.02
CA GLY A 183 3.56 -1.34 -16.55
C GLY A 183 2.98 -1.20 -17.97
N VAL A 184 2.54 -2.34 -18.50
CA VAL A 184 1.79 -2.41 -19.76
C VAL A 184 0.32 -2.08 -19.46
N PRO A 185 -0.38 -1.35 -20.35
CA PRO A 185 -1.81 -1.11 -20.19
C PRO A 185 -2.59 -2.42 -20.03
N PRO A 186 -3.54 -2.48 -19.07
CA PRO A 186 -4.40 -3.64 -18.94
C PRO A 186 -5.34 -3.73 -20.14
N GLU A 187 -5.68 -4.96 -20.51
CA GLU A 187 -6.59 -5.30 -21.61
C GLU A 187 -7.83 -5.98 -21.07
N LEU A 188 -8.88 -6.13 -21.89
CA LEU A 188 -10.01 -6.98 -21.51
C LEU A 188 -9.54 -8.42 -21.33
N PRO A 189 -10.07 -9.14 -20.34
CA PRO A 189 -9.70 -10.53 -20.14
C PRO A 189 -10.29 -11.42 -21.24
N GLY A 190 -9.68 -12.58 -21.46
CA GLY A 190 -10.19 -13.59 -22.41
C GLY A 190 -11.40 -14.35 -21.87
N SER A 191 -12.26 -14.86 -22.74
CA SER A 191 -13.41 -15.69 -22.30
C SER A 191 -12.94 -17.00 -21.66
N PRO A 192 -13.58 -17.42 -20.55
CA PRO A 192 -13.40 -18.76 -20.01
C PRO A 192 -13.78 -19.85 -21.02
N SER A 193 -13.17 -21.02 -20.91
CA SER A 193 -13.41 -22.15 -21.82
C SER A 193 -13.52 -23.48 -21.06
N ASN A 194 -13.83 -24.56 -21.79
CA ASN A 194 -13.90 -25.92 -21.23
C ASN A 194 -14.80 -26.05 -19.99
N LEU A 195 -16.03 -25.54 -20.10
CA LEU A 195 -17.02 -25.64 -19.03
C LEU A 195 -17.43 -27.09 -18.79
N VAL A 196 -17.21 -27.58 -17.56
CA VAL A 196 -17.58 -28.92 -17.13
C VAL A 196 -18.43 -28.85 -15.87
N ILE A 197 -19.67 -29.32 -15.98
CA ILE A 197 -20.59 -29.43 -14.85
C ILE A 197 -20.44 -30.80 -14.18
N SER A 198 -20.33 -30.79 -12.85
CA SER A 198 -20.18 -31.94 -11.95
C SER A 198 -20.90 -31.71 -10.63
N ASN A 199 -20.94 -32.72 -9.74
CA ASN A 199 -21.57 -32.64 -8.41
C ASN A 199 -22.98 -32.03 -8.45
N ILE A 200 -23.82 -32.54 -9.36
CA ILE A 200 -25.17 -32.03 -9.54
C ILE A 200 -26.04 -32.49 -8.38
N SER A 201 -26.61 -31.52 -7.65
CA SER A 201 -27.59 -31.74 -6.59
C SER A 201 -28.96 -31.19 -7.03
N PRO A 202 -30.01 -31.26 -6.19
CA PRO A 202 -31.29 -30.64 -6.53
C PRO A 202 -31.23 -29.12 -6.65
N ARG A 203 -30.29 -28.46 -5.93
CA ARG A 203 -30.23 -26.99 -5.82
C ARG A 203 -28.86 -26.39 -6.10
N THR A 204 -27.85 -27.20 -6.33
CA THR A 204 -26.49 -26.75 -6.61
C THR A 204 -25.84 -27.57 -7.72
N ALA A 205 -24.82 -26.99 -8.37
CA ALA A 205 -23.94 -27.73 -9.27
C ALA A 205 -22.56 -27.10 -9.26
N THR A 206 -21.50 -27.91 -9.36
CA THR A 206 -20.13 -27.40 -9.50
C THR A 206 -19.81 -27.20 -10.98
N LEU A 207 -19.48 -25.96 -11.37
CA LEU A 207 -18.96 -25.60 -12.67
C LEU A 207 -17.43 -25.46 -12.59
N ARG A 208 -16.71 -26.37 -13.24
CA ARG A 208 -15.27 -26.24 -13.50
C ARG A 208 -15.04 -25.62 -14.87
N PHE A 209 -13.97 -24.84 -15.01
CA PHE A 209 -13.65 -24.14 -16.25
C PHE A 209 -12.14 -23.92 -16.38
N ARG A 210 -11.68 -23.56 -17.58
CA ARG A 210 -10.34 -23.00 -17.80
C ARG A 210 -10.47 -21.47 -17.91
N PRO A 211 -9.84 -20.71 -17.00
CA PRO A 211 -9.72 -19.26 -17.13
C PRO A 211 -9.19 -18.83 -18.50
N GLY A 212 -9.69 -17.70 -19.01
CA GLY A 212 -9.07 -17.01 -20.13
C GLY A 212 -7.84 -16.22 -19.68
N SER A 213 -7.17 -15.53 -20.61
CA SER A 213 -6.12 -14.56 -20.27
C SER A 213 -6.65 -13.51 -19.28
N ASP A 214 -5.82 -13.06 -18.34
CA ASP A 214 -6.17 -12.07 -17.34
C ASP A 214 -6.20 -10.63 -17.91
N GLY A 215 -5.65 -10.43 -19.12
CA GLY A 215 -5.53 -9.11 -19.72
C GLY A 215 -4.44 -8.27 -19.07
N LYS A 216 -3.35 -8.89 -18.59
CA LYS A 216 -2.19 -8.22 -17.96
C LYS A 216 -2.51 -7.55 -16.62
N THR A 217 -3.58 -8.00 -15.97
CA THR A 217 -4.02 -7.53 -14.65
C THR A 217 -4.93 -8.60 -14.03
N GLY A 218 -4.97 -8.71 -12.72
CA GLY A 218 -5.71 -9.78 -12.04
C GLY A 218 -7.22 -9.76 -12.31
N ILE A 219 -7.84 -10.94 -12.36
CA ILE A 219 -9.29 -11.10 -12.48
C ILE A 219 -9.96 -10.66 -11.16
N SER A 220 -10.88 -9.71 -11.26
CA SER A 220 -11.61 -9.15 -10.13
C SER A 220 -12.95 -9.83 -9.88
N GLN A 221 -13.58 -10.45 -10.89
CA GLN A 221 -14.93 -10.99 -10.78
C GLN A 221 -15.21 -12.13 -11.76
N TRP A 222 -15.99 -13.10 -11.31
CA TRP A 222 -16.56 -14.19 -12.12
C TRP A 222 -18.07 -14.10 -12.16
N ILE A 223 -18.67 -14.23 -13.35
CA ILE A 223 -20.12 -14.14 -13.56
C ILE A 223 -20.57 -15.38 -14.34
N VAL A 224 -21.52 -16.12 -13.79
CA VAL A 224 -22.17 -17.27 -14.46
C VAL A 224 -23.63 -16.93 -14.72
N GLU A 225 -24.04 -17.18 -15.95
CA GLU A 225 -25.42 -17.09 -16.38
C GLU A 225 -26.00 -18.49 -16.61
N GLY A 226 -27.18 -18.74 -16.06
CA GLY A 226 -27.95 -19.95 -16.24
C GLY A 226 -29.14 -19.71 -17.17
N GLN A 227 -29.37 -20.67 -18.07
CA GLN A 227 -30.53 -20.75 -18.94
C GLN A 227 -31.35 -21.97 -18.52
N VAL A 228 -32.62 -21.76 -18.19
CA VAL A 228 -33.59 -22.85 -17.99
C VAL A 228 -34.15 -23.27 -19.34
N VAL A 229 -33.90 -24.52 -19.75
CA VAL A 229 -34.34 -25.04 -21.04
C VAL A 229 -35.68 -25.75 -20.88
N LYS A 230 -36.72 -25.21 -21.52
CA LYS A 230 -38.07 -25.83 -21.60
C LYS A 230 -38.27 -26.42 -22.99
N ASP A 231 -39.01 -27.53 -23.09
CA ASP A 231 -39.14 -28.32 -24.32
C ASP A 231 -39.89 -27.62 -25.49
N ASP A 232 -40.27 -26.34 -25.40
CA ASP A 232 -40.88 -25.65 -26.54
C ASP A 232 -40.63 -24.11 -26.59
N ARG A 233 -39.81 -23.73 -27.59
CA ARG A 233 -39.84 -22.52 -28.45
C ARG A 233 -40.32 -21.18 -27.87
N LYS A 234 -39.91 -20.78 -26.67
CA LYS A 234 -39.93 -19.37 -26.27
C LYS A 234 -38.52 -18.89 -25.96
N GLU A 235 -38.26 -17.64 -26.34
CA GLU A 235 -36.94 -17.02 -26.27
C GLU A 235 -36.26 -17.28 -24.93
N ASP A 236 -35.03 -17.74 -25.09
CA ASP A 236 -34.22 -18.44 -24.12
C ASP A 236 -33.50 -17.39 -23.25
N ILE A 237 -34.08 -17.03 -22.11
CA ILE A 237 -33.55 -15.98 -21.23
C ILE A 237 -32.38 -16.53 -20.40
N TRP A 238 -31.23 -15.87 -20.51
CA TRP A 238 -30.07 -16.08 -19.63
C TRP A 238 -30.16 -15.18 -18.41
N THR A 239 -29.99 -15.75 -17.22
CA THR A 239 -30.05 -15.01 -15.95
C THR A 239 -28.78 -15.24 -15.15
N VAL A 240 -28.29 -14.22 -14.45
CA VAL A 240 -27.11 -14.38 -13.58
C VAL A 240 -27.50 -15.27 -12.40
N VAL A 241 -26.79 -16.39 -12.25
CA VAL A 241 -27.01 -17.39 -11.19
C VAL A 241 -25.84 -17.43 -10.20
N TYR A 242 -24.70 -16.84 -10.56
CA TYR A 242 -23.55 -16.71 -9.68
C TYR A 242 -22.75 -15.46 -10.07
N GLN A 243 -22.36 -14.70 -9.06
CA GLN A 243 -21.47 -13.55 -9.21
C GLN A 243 -20.63 -13.41 -7.94
N LYS A 244 -19.30 -13.38 -8.09
CA LYS A 244 -18.41 -13.24 -6.94
C LYS A 244 -17.16 -12.43 -7.29
N ASP A 245 -16.81 -11.54 -6.38
CA ASP A 245 -15.65 -10.68 -6.47
C ASP A 245 -14.44 -11.29 -5.75
N ASN A 246 -13.24 -10.81 -6.11
CA ASN A 246 -11.97 -11.12 -5.45
C ASN A 246 -11.61 -12.61 -5.41
N GLN A 247 -11.72 -13.30 -6.55
CA GLN A 247 -11.22 -14.66 -6.73
C GLN A 247 -10.34 -14.79 -7.99
N PRO A 248 -9.12 -14.22 -8.00
CA PRO A 248 -8.32 -14.14 -9.24
C PRO A 248 -7.93 -15.50 -9.83
N ASP A 249 -7.77 -16.52 -8.98
CA ASP A 249 -7.23 -17.83 -9.36
C ASP A 249 -8.29 -18.96 -9.40
N ALA A 250 -9.58 -18.61 -9.46
CA ALA A 250 -10.63 -19.63 -9.49
C ALA A 250 -10.62 -20.41 -10.81
N ASP A 251 -10.70 -21.74 -10.71
CA ASP A 251 -10.92 -22.67 -11.83
C ASP A 251 -12.24 -23.44 -11.70
N SER A 252 -12.98 -23.17 -10.62
CA SER A 252 -14.23 -23.83 -10.29
C SER A 252 -15.09 -22.96 -9.37
N VAL A 253 -16.41 -23.06 -9.56
CA VAL A 253 -17.42 -22.38 -8.73
C VAL A 253 -18.57 -23.34 -8.44
N GLU A 254 -19.18 -23.21 -7.27
CA GLU A 254 -20.45 -23.86 -6.96
C GLU A 254 -21.58 -22.87 -7.26
N ILE A 255 -22.47 -23.26 -8.15
CA ILE A 255 -23.65 -22.48 -8.53
C ILE A 255 -24.76 -22.82 -7.54
N PRO A 256 -25.22 -21.87 -6.71
CA PRO A 256 -26.27 -22.08 -5.74
C PRO A 256 -27.67 -21.89 -6.35
N ASP A 257 -28.70 -22.09 -5.53
CA ASP A 257 -30.09 -21.66 -5.76
C ASP A 257 -30.71 -22.12 -7.10
N LEU A 258 -30.32 -23.30 -7.58
CA LEU A 258 -30.95 -23.95 -8.73
C LEU A 258 -32.32 -24.51 -8.36
N SER A 259 -33.20 -24.60 -9.35
CA SER A 259 -34.49 -25.28 -9.19
C SER A 259 -34.32 -26.80 -9.29
N PRO A 260 -34.96 -27.59 -8.41
CA PRO A 260 -34.99 -29.05 -8.53
C PRO A 260 -35.59 -29.54 -9.85
N PHE A 261 -35.14 -30.71 -10.30
CA PHE A 261 -35.61 -31.41 -11.52
C PHE A 261 -35.66 -30.54 -12.80
N THR A 262 -34.82 -29.51 -12.90
CA THR A 262 -34.88 -28.50 -13.96
C THR A 262 -33.68 -28.64 -14.90
N LYS A 263 -33.93 -28.55 -16.21
CA LYS A 263 -32.88 -28.61 -17.25
C LYS A 263 -32.19 -27.25 -17.38
N TYR A 264 -30.86 -27.22 -17.25
CA TYR A 264 -30.04 -26.01 -17.34
C TYR A 264 -28.93 -26.10 -18.39
N ARG A 265 -28.61 -24.95 -18.98
CA ARG A 265 -27.28 -24.66 -19.56
C ARG A 265 -26.64 -23.52 -18.79
N PHE A 266 -25.32 -23.49 -18.75
CA PHE A 266 -24.54 -22.43 -18.12
C PHE A 266 -23.55 -21.81 -19.10
N ARG A 267 -23.32 -20.51 -19.00
CA ARG A 267 -22.23 -19.82 -19.68
C ARG A 267 -21.61 -18.83 -18.71
N MET A 268 -20.38 -18.43 -18.92
CA MET A 268 -19.69 -17.56 -17.96
C MET A 268 -18.73 -16.59 -18.60
N ARG A 269 -18.40 -15.52 -17.87
CA ARG A 269 -17.40 -14.53 -18.22
C ARG A 269 -16.59 -14.16 -16.97
N GLN A 270 -15.40 -13.63 -17.21
CA GLN A 270 -14.51 -13.10 -16.18
C GLN A 270 -14.35 -11.59 -16.40
N ALA A 271 -14.06 -10.83 -15.34
CA ALA A 271 -13.84 -9.40 -15.45
C ALA A 271 -12.59 -8.98 -14.68
N ASN A 272 -11.95 -7.93 -15.16
CA ASN A 272 -10.84 -7.26 -14.50
C ASN A 272 -11.13 -5.75 -14.38
N ILE A 273 -10.12 -4.94 -14.05
CA ILE A 273 -10.28 -3.48 -13.89
C ILE A 273 -10.71 -2.74 -15.17
N VAL A 274 -10.50 -3.34 -16.36
CA VAL A 274 -10.91 -2.76 -17.66
C VAL A 274 -12.36 -3.08 -17.95
N GLY A 275 -12.80 -4.30 -17.63
CA GLY A 275 -14.17 -4.74 -17.85
C GLY A 275 -14.29 -6.26 -17.97
N SER A 276 -15.43 -6.70 -18.51
CA SER A 276 -15.73 -8.13 -18.67
C SER A 276 -15.26 -8.67 -20.01
N SER A 277 -14.82 -9.93 -20.01
CA SER A 277 -14.58 -10.71 -21.21
C SER A 277 -15.86 -10.89 -22.03
N ASN A 278 -15.70 -11.34 -23.27
CA ASN A 278 -16.78 -12.02 -23.98
C ASN A 278 -17.31 -13.22 -23.17
N ILE A 279 -18.57 -13.57 -23.39
CA ILE A 279 -19.20 -14.73 -22.74
C ILE A 279 -18.68 -16.03 -23.36
N SER A 280 -18.48 -17.07 -22.54
CA SER A 280 -18.06 -18.39 -23.00
C SER A 280 -19.12 -19.05 -23.89
N ALA A 281 -18.72 -20.11 -24.58
CA ALA A 281 -19.69 -21.06 -25.14
C ALA A 281 -20.56 -21.65 -24.00
N PRO A 282 -21.87 -21.91 -24.25
CA PRO A 282 -22.72 -22.61 -23.31
C PRO A 282 -22.20 -24.02 -22.97
N SER A 283 -22.41 -24.44 -21.73
CA SER A 283 -22.18 -25.81 -21.28
C SER A 283 -23.12 -26.79 -22.00
N ARG A 284 -22.81 -28.08 -21.86
CA ARG A 284 -23.80 -29.14 -22.13
C ARG A 284 -25.06 -28.93 -21.28
N LEU A 285 -26.19 -29.42 -21.80
CA LEU A 285 -27.45 -29.48 -21.05
C LEU A 285 -27.28 -30.46 -19.88
N ILE A 286 -27.70 -30.02 -18.69
CA ILE A 286 -27.76 -30.86 -17.47
C ILE A 286 -29.15 -30.77 -16.87
N GLN A 287 -29.52 -31.71 -16.01
CA GLN A 287 -30.75 -31.65 -15.23
C GLN A 287 -30.40 -31.82 -13.74
N THR A 288 -30.91 -30.94 -12.89
CA THR A 288 -30.77 -31.07 -11.43
C THR A 288 -31.53 -32.28 -10.92
N LEU A 289 -31.12 -32.77 -9.75
CA LEU A 289 -31.80 -33.90 -9.12
C LEU A 289 -33.19 -33.50 -8.60
N GLN A 290 -34.03 -34.49 -8.34
CA GLN A 290 -35.32 -34.27 -7.69
C GLN A 290 -35.14 -33.92 -6.21
N ASP A 291 -36.06 -33.13 -5.67
CA ASP A 291 -36.15 -32.79 -4.25
C ASP A 291 -37.57 -33.07 -3.75
N ALA A 292 -37.75 -33.14 -2.43
CA ALA A 292 -39.08 -33.20 -1.85
C ALA A 292 -39.90 -31.96 -2.24
N PRO A 293 -41.22 -32.07 -2.47
CA PRO A 293 -42.04 -30.92 -2.81
C PRO A 293 -42.01 -29.85 -1.71
N ASP A 294 -41.77 -28.60 -2.09
CA ASP A 294 -41.65 -27.46 -1.14
C ASP A 294 -42.98 -27.02 -0.50
N SER A 295 -44.11 -27.58 -0.94
CA SER A 295 -45.44 -27.19 -0.46
C SER A 295 -46.43 -28.35 -0.50
N HIS A 296 -47.48 -28.27 0.31
CA HIS A 296 -48.58 -29.23 0.30
C HIS A 296 -49.56 -28.97 -0.86
N PRO A 297 -50.33 -29.98 -1.31
CA PRO A 297 -51.44 -29.77 -2.23
C PRO A 297 -52.40 -28.68 -1.73
N SER A 298 -52.99 -27.93 -2.64
CA SER A 298 -53.90 -26.81 -2.31
C SER A 298 -55.36 -27.24 -2.41
N ASN A 299 -56.28 -26.44 -1.87
CA ASN A 299 -57.73 -26.64 -2.01
C ASN A 299 -58.27 -28.00 -1.52
N LEU A 300 -57.86 -28.46 -0.34
CA LEU A 300 -58.47 -29.64 0.27
C LEU A 300 -59.95 -29.36 0.58
N THR A 301 -60.88 -30.08 -0.06
CA THR A 301 -62.31 -29.97 0.26
C THR A 301 -62.94 -31.34 0.48
N LEU A 302 -63.94 -31.42 1.37
CA LEU A 302 -64.74 -32.61 1.60
C LEU A 302 -65.85 -32.68 0.55
N LEU A 303 -65.88 -33.77 -0.23
CA LEU A 303 -66.89 -34.02 -1.25
C LEU A 303 -68.14 -34.72 -0.68
N SER A 304 -67.96 -35.72 0.18
CA SER A 304 -69.07 -36.45 0.81
C SER A 304 -68.64 -37.16 2.08
N ALA A 305 -69.61 -37.42 2.97
CA ALA A 305 -69.44 -38.14 4.22
C ALA A 305 -70.55 -39.19 4.42
N THR A 306 -70.17 -40.36 4.94
CA THR A 306 -71.09 -41.41 5.40
C THR A 306 -70.78 -41.76 6.86
N GLN A 307 -71.48 -42.74 7.44
CA GLN A 307 -71.22 -43.24 8.79
C GLN A 307 -69.82 -43.86 8.96
N THR A 308 -69.18 -44.30 7.86
CA THR A 308 -67.88 -45.00 7.91
C THR A 308 -66.86 -44.50 6.90
N SER A 309 -67.18 -43.48 6.08
CA SER A 309 -66.27 -43.01 5.03
C SER A 309 -66.36 -41.51 4.77
N LEU A 310 -65.23 -40.92 4.42
CA LEU A 310 -65.10 -39.52 3.99
C LEU A 310 -64.41 -39.49 2.62
N ARG A 311 -64.91 -38.66 1.71
CA ARG A 311 -64.31 -38.45 0.38
C ARG A 311 -63.82 -37.02 0.26
N PHE A 312 -62.56 -36.84 -0.13
CA PHE A 312 -61.94 -35.52 -0.30
C PHE A 312 -61.56 -35.27 -1.77
N ASN A 313 -61.36 -34.00 -2.13
CA ASN A 313 -60.61 -33.59 -3.30
C ASN A 313 -59.51 -32.59 -2.88
N TRP A 314 -58.51 -32.42 -3.74
CA TRP A 314 -57.50 -31.37 -3.62
C TRP A 314 -56.95 -31.04 -5.00
N LYS A 315 -56.22 -29.92 -5.09
CA LYS A 315 -55.52 -29.46 -6.28
C LYS A 315 -54.03 -29.78 -6.14
N VAL A 316 -53.50 -30.55 -7.10
CA VAL A 316 -52.08 -30.91 -7.18
C VAL A 316 -51.18 -29.68 -7.36
N LEU A 317 -49.92 -29.81 -6.94
CA LEU A 317 -48.92 -28.76 -7.09
C LEU A 317 -48.63 -28.49 -8.57
N LYS A 318 -48.53 -27.22 -8.95
CA LYS A 318 -48.27 -26.80 -10.34
C LYS A 318 -46.84 -27.09 -10.83
N HIS A 319 -45.90 -27.44 -9.95
CA HIS A 319 -44.48 -27.63 -10.30
C HIS A 319 -44.01 -29.09 -10.33
N THR A 320 -44.86 -30.05 -10.00
CA THR A 320 -44.54 -31.50 -10.02
C THR A 320 -45.31 -32.24 -11.12
N GLN A 321 -45.60 -31.57 -12.26
CA GLN A 321 -46.44 -32.18 -13.31
C GLN A 321 -45.80 -33.36 -14.05
N GLU A 322 -44.55 -33.71 -13.78
CA GLU A 322 -43.95 -34.92 -14.33
C GLU A 322 -43.73 -35.95 -13.22
N GLN A 323 -44.63 -36.95 -13.21
CA GLN A 323 -44.61 -38.18 -12.41
C GLN A 323 -45.10 -38.08 -10.96
N ILE A 324 -46.43 -38.03 -10.81
CA ILE A 324 -47.07 -38.60 -9.64
C ILE A 324 -46.98 -40.12 -9.80
N HIS A 325 -46.14 -40.79 -8.99
CA HIS A 325 -46.31 -42.21 -8.74
C HIS A 325 -47.63 -42.41 -8.00
N THR A 326 -48.63 -42.97 -8.68
CA THR A 326 -49.83 -43.48 -8.02
C THR A 326 -49.42 -44.67 -7.17
N PHE A 327 -49.48 -44.53 -5.85
CA PHE A 327 -49.46 -45.69 -4.96
C PHE A 327 -50.80 -46.44 -5.06
N PRO A 328 -50.78 -47.78 -5.05
CA PRO A 328 -51.94 -48.63 -5.28
C PRO A 328 -53.01 -48.55 -4.18
#